data_AF-A0A914WF50-F1
#
_entry.id   AF-A0A914WF50-F1
#
_cell.length_a   1.000
_cell.length_b   1.000
_cell.length_c   1.000
_cell.angle_alpha   90.00
_cell.angle_beta   90.00
_cell.angle_gamma   90.00
#
_symmetry.space_group_name_H-M   'P 1'
#
loop_
_entity.id
_entity.type
_entity.pdbx_description
1 polymer ?
#
loop_
_entity_poly.entity_id
_entity_poly.type
_entity_poly.pdbx_seq_one_letter_code
_entity_poly.pdbx_strand_id
1 'polypeptide(L)'
;MPSLNSAPGASCEEDDCCQQKTFAVVRVSSEPTPVLRQWIIGRSSNRPSMGAFLDKPKTDKSNSRGEGLGVRYAVAAMQGWRVDMEDAHVVKLGLDDEPPFKDWAFFGVFDGHAGMKVAQHSSEHLLQSVLTTEQFKILIEETKKSGGKLSPKLIKLLEEGVKDGFLTLDSQMKDRPDIHGENERSGTTATCALLTPTHIFLANLGDSRAVLSKQGAAAFGTEDHKPFLPKERDRIVNAGGSVMIQRVNGSLAVSRALGDFEYKSVPGLQATQQLVSPEPDVYVLERSGDRDEFLLLACDGVYDVMSNTELCDFVRSRMKVTDDLAAVSNQVLDACLSKGSRDNMSVVLVAFPGCPKVDPEAQKADAEWKKLLETKVTAIVAEEEANPDEDDMELDVDSVMRSLMHVDIPGLPAGAGIHAARSDVDAILERIKKEKGTASKNNSTR
;
A
#
# COMPACT_ATOMS: atom_id res chain seq x y z
N MET A 1 40.25 40.01 -27.87
CA MET A 1 40.37 41.47 -27.98
C MET A 1 39.29 41.99 -28.93
N PRO A 2 38.72 43.18 -28.69
CA PRO A 2 37.32 43.52 -28.99
C PRO A 2 37.14 44.57 -30.10
N SER A 3 35.91 44.72 -30.62
CA SER A 3 35.32 45.99 -31.13
C SER A 3 33.88 45.70 -31.61
N LEU A 4 32.80 46.14 -30.95
CA LEU A 4 32.16 47.48 -30.85
C LEU A 4 31.42 47.95 -32.12
N ASN A 5 30.12 48.24 -31.90
CA ASN A 5 29.24 49.26 -32.52
C ASN A 5 28.84 49.04 -34.00
N SER A 6 27.64 49.39 -34.48
CA SER A 6 26.64 50.40 -34.09
C SER A 6 25.31 50.16 -34.80
N ALA A 7 24.18 50.47 -34.13
CA ALA A 7 22.90 50.78 -34.77
C ALA A 7 22.92 52.20 -35.40
N PRO A 8 21.95 52.53 -36.26
CA PRO A 8 21.10 53.67 -35.93
C PRO A 8 19.62 53.46 -36.26
N GLY A 9 18.75 54.16 -35.53
CA GLY A 9 17.31 54.28 -35.78
C GLY A 9 16.91 55.62 -36.42
N ALA A 10 15.63 55.75 -36.77
CA ALA A 10 14.84 56.99 -36.89
C ALA A 10 13.36 56.59 -37.18
N SER A 11 12.42 56.92 -36.28
CA SER A 11 11.38 57.99 -36.37
C SER A 11 10.13 57.59 -37.17
N CYS A 12 8.97 57.35 -36.54
CA CYS A 12 7.92 58.30 -36.10
C CYS A 12 7.12 58.92 -37.25
N GLU A 13 5.82 58.58 -37.34
CA GLU A 13 4.74 59.48 -37.76
C GLU A 13 3.38 58.90 -37.28
N GLU A 14 2.61 59.75 -36.60
CA GLU A 14 1.23 59.55 -36.15
C GLU A 14 0.27 59.99 -37.27
N ASP A 15 -0.92 59.37 -37.36
CA ASP A 15 -2.10 60.06 -37.90
C ASP A 15 -3.41 59.47 -37.33
N ASP A 16 -4.27 60.40 -36.95
CA ASP A 16 -5.59 60.30 -36.31
C ASP A 16 -6.69 59.72 -37.24
N CYS A 17 -7.64 58.96 -36.68
CA CYS A 17 -9.06 59.17 -36.99
C CYS A 17 -9.98 58.54 -35.93
N CYS A 18 -10.64 59.43 -35.19
CA CYS A 18 -11.69 59.21 -34.21
C CYS A 18 -13.02 58.80 -34.89
N GLN A 19 -13.75 57.82 -34.34
CA GLN A 19 -15.22 57.82 -34.36
C GLN A 19 -15.83 57.08 -33.15
N GLN A 20 -16.63 57.87 -32.43
CA GLN A 20 -17.38 57.67 -31.19
C GLN A 20 -18.26 56.42 -31.10
N LYS A 21 -18.27 55.75 -29.93
CA LYS A 21 -19.50 55.21 -29.31
C LYS A 21 -19.49 55.39 -27.78
N THR A 22 -20.66 55.73 -27.28
CA THR A 22 -21.05 56.36 -26.01
C THR A 22 -20.89 55.52 -24.74
N PHE A 23 -20.62 56.22 -23.64
CA PHE A 23 -20.53 55.77 -22.25
C PHE A 23 -21.91 55.44 -21.63
N ALA A 24 -21.95 54.42 -20.76
CA ALA A 24 -22.94 54.30 -19.70
C ALA A 24 -22.20 54.22 -18.35
N VAL A 25 -22.38 55.26 -17.52
CA VAL A 25 -21.84 55.37 -16.16
C VAL A 25 -22.87 54.78 -15.21
N VAL A 26 -22.54 53.70 -14.51
CA VAL A 26 -23.32 53.22 -13.36
C VAL A 26 -22.55 53.59 -12.09
N ARG A 27 -23.19 54.40 -11.25
CA ARG A 27 -22.67 54.88 -9.97
C ARG A 27 -22.55 53.71 -8.98
N VAL A 28 -21.39 53.60 -8.35
CA VAL A 28 -21.16 52.77 -7.16
C VAL A 28 -21.56 53.59 -5.93
N SER A 29 -22.52 53.10 -5.15
CA SER A 29 -22.83 53.61 -3.81
C SER A 29 -22.32 52.65 -2.74
N SER A 30 -21.74 53.23 -1.71
CA SER A 30 -20.97 52.62 -0.64
C SER A 30 -21.78 52.10 0.54
N GLU A 31 -21.20 51.08 1.18
CA GLU A 31 -21.25 50.67 2.59
C GLU A 31 -22.03 49.39 3.02
N PRO A 32 -21.50 48.67 4.04
CA PRO A 32 -21.73 47.23 4.23
C PRO A 32 -22.55 46.91 5.50
N THR A 33 -23.28 45.80 5.48
CA THR A 33 -23.69 45.10 6.70
C THR A 33 -23.64 43.59 6.48
N PRO A 34 -22.77 42.84 7.18
CA PRO A 34 -22.88 41.39 7.21
C PRO A 34 -23.96 41.00 8.22
N VAL A 35 -25.04 40.39 7.74
CA VAL A 35 -26.02 39.75 8.62
C VAL A 35 -25.35 38.52 9.24
N LEU A 36 -24.97 38.61 10.51
CA LEU A 36 -24.54 37.50 11.33
C LEU A 36 -25.67 36.45 11.39
N ARG A 37 -25.55 35.38 10.58
CA ARG A 37 -26.33 34.16 10.83
C ARG A 37 -25.72 33.47 12.04
N GLN A 38 -26.35 33.69 13.19
CA GLN A 38 -26.14 32.87 14.39
C GLN A 38 -26.51 31.43 14.05
N TRP A 39 -25.52 30.55 13.99
CA TRP A 39 -25.74 29.11 13.97
C TRP A 39 -26.16 28.69 15.37
N ILE A 40 -27.46 28.53 15.60
CA ILE A 40 -27.97 27.86 16.78
C ILE A 40 -27.56 26.39 16.68
N ILE A 41 -26.67 25.94 17.55
CA ILE A 41 -26.30 24.54 17.69
C ILE A 41 -27.51 23.81 18.31
N GLY A 42 -28.41 23.32 17.46
CA GLY A 42 -29.38 22.30 17.85
C GLY A 42 -28.66 20.96 17.96
N ARG A 43 -28.69 20.33 19.15
CA ARG A 43 -28.30 18.93 19.32
C ARG A 43 -29.23 18.06 18.47
N SER A 44 -28.73 17.63 17.32
CA SER A 44 -29.31 16.56 16.51
C SER A 44 -28.25 15.47 16.40
N SER A 45 -28.54 14.33 17.04
CA SER A 45 -27.77 13.09 16.98
C SER A 45 -27.90 12.49 15.57
N ASN A 46 -26.75 12.14 14.98
CA ASN A 46 -26.50 11.59 13.63
C ASN A 46 -26.08 12.61 12.57
N ARG A 47 -24.79 12.98 12.60
CA ARG A 47 -24.03 13.32 11.38
C ARG A 47 -23.12 12.15 11.04
N PRO A 48 -23.01 11.71 9.77
CA PRO A 48 -21.92 10.85 9.36
C PRO A 48 -20.59 11.61 9.54
N SER A 49 -19.58 10.93 10.07
CA SER A 49 -18.22 11.45 10.18
C SER A 49 -17.75 11.95 8.81
N MET A 50 -17.41 13.24 8.70
CA MET A 50 -16.93 13.87 7.46
C MET A 50 -15.39 13.80 7.34
N GLY A 51 -14.77 12.72 7.83
CA GLY A 51 -13.31 12.52 7.81
C GLY A 51 -12.92 11.20 7.17
N ALA A 52 -11.71 11.13 6.61
CA ALA A 52 -11.15 9.91 6.04
C ALA A 52 -10.82 8.82 7.09
N PHE A 53 -10.96 9.14 8.38
CA PHE A 53 -10.61 8.27 9.50
C PHE A 53 -11.80 7.97 10.41
N LEU A 54 -11.80 6.77 10.97
CA LEU A 54 -12.69 6.30 12.02
C LEU A 54 -12.24 6.81 13.40
N ASP A 55 -13.17 6.78 14.36
CA ASP A 55 -12.86 7.09 15.77
C ASP A 55 -12.03 5.98 16.45
N LYS A 56 -12.16 4.74 15.98
CA LYS A 56 -11.37 3.57 16.39
C LYS A 56 -11.02 2.74 15.16
N PRO A 57 -9.82 2.12 15.10
CA PRO A 57 -9.45 1.31 13.95
C PRO A 57 -10.25 0.02 13.92
N LYS A 58 -10.62 -0.44 12.72
CA LYS A 58 -11.13 -1.80 12.52
C LYS A 58 -9.96 -2.77 12.41
N THR A 59 -9.75 -3.55 13.47
CA THR A 59 -8.61 -4.45 13.63
C THR A 59 -8.88 -5.89 13.18
N ASP A 60 -10.11 -6.17 12.73
CA ASP A 60 -10.49 -7.45 12.12
C ASP A 60 -9.62 -7.73 10.89
N LYS A 61 -9.16 -8.98 10.78
CA LYS A 61 -8.25 -9.41 9.73
C LYS A 61 -8.91 -10.44 8.83
N SER A 62 -8.91 -10.15 7.54
CA SER A 62 -9.19 -11.18 6.53
C SER A 62 -7.92 -11.97 6.27
N ASN A 63 -8.02 -13.30 6.25
CA ASN A 63 -6.88 -14.20 6.08
C ASN A 63 -7.17 -15.22 4.99
N SER A 64 -6.16 -15.49 4.16
CA SER A 64 -6.13 -16.62 3.23
C SER A 64 -4.77 -17.29 3.28
N ARG A 65 -4.69 -18.60 3.07
CA ARG A 65 -3.43 -19.33 3.07
C ARG A 65 -3.52 -20.57 2.19
N GLY A 66 -2.38 -21.02 1.70
CA GLY A 66 -2.30 -22.25 0.93
C GLY A 66 -0.87 -22.64 0.63
N GLU A 67 -0.74 -23.76 -0.08
CA GLU A 67 0.54 -24.31 -0.49
C GLU A 67 0.41 -24.99 -1.85
N GLY A 68 1.52 -25.01 -2.59
CA GLY A 68 1.61 -25.61 -3.91
C GLY A 68 2.85 -25.13 -4.64
N LEU A 69 3.27 -25.86 -5.67
CA LEU A 69 4.43 -25.49 -6.51
C LEU A 69 5.73 -25.25 -5.71
N GLY A 70 5.87 -25.94 -4.56
CA GLY A 70 7.03 -25.81 -3.68
C GLY A 70 7.07 -24.53 -2.83
N VAL A 71 5.97 -23.78 -2.76
CA VAL A 71 5.83 -22.60 -1.89
C VAL A 71 4.63 -22.72 -0.96
N ARG A 72 4.69 -22.03 0.17
CA ARG A 72 3.54 -21.77 1.04
C ARG A 72 3.25 -20.29 1.01
N TYR A 73 2.00 -19.88 1.16
CA TYR A 73 1.65 -18.47 1.22
C TYR A 73 0.63 -18.18 2.31
N ALA A 74 0.62 -16.94 2.77
CA ALA A 74 -0.50 -16.36 3.49
C ALA A 74 -0.77 -14.93 3.01
N VAL A 75 -2.03 -14.55 3.05
CA VAL A 75 -2.51 -13.18 2.85
C VAL A 75 -3.17 -12.73 4.13
N ALA A 76 -2.85 -11.52 4.57
CA ALA A 76 -3.59 -10.84 5.63
C ALA A 76 -3.95 -9.43 5.16
N ALA A 77 -5.17 -8.99 5.43
CA ALA A 77 -5.58 -7.61 5.19
C ALA A 77 -6.44 -7.06 6.33
N MET A 78 -6.24 -5.78 6.66
CA MET A 78 -6.87 -5.07 7.77
C MET A 78 -7.22 -3.65 7.34
N GLN A 79 -8.46 -3.22 7.59
CA GLN A 79 -8.93 -1.88 7.21
C GLN A 79 -8.25 -0.77 8.02
N GLY A 80 -7.96 -1.02 9.30
CA GLY A 80 -7.28 -0.04 10.14
C GLY A 80 -8.14 1.20 10.39
N TRP A 81 -7.53 2.38 10.28
CA TRP A 81 -8.18 3.64 10.64
C TRP A 81 -9.05 4.24 9.52
N ARG A 82 -8.93 3.79 8.28
CA ARG A 82 -9.70 4.33 7.15
C ARG A 82 -11.18 3.98 7.27
N VAL A 83 -12.05 4.83 6.73
CA VAL A 83 -13.52 4.58 6.70
C VAL A 83 -13.87 3.39 5.81
N ASP A 84 -13.16 3.28 4.68
CA ASP A 84 -13.33 2.23 3.68
C ASP A 84 -12.08 1.33 3.61
N MET A 85 -12.27 0.12 3.08
CA MET A 85 -11.18 -0.81 2.76
C MET A 85 -11.07 -0.86 1.24
N GLU A 86 -10.10 -0.16 0.66
CA GLU A 86 -9.95 0.00 -0.78
C GLU A 86 -8.93 -0.97 -1.40
N ASP A 87 -8.11 -1.63 -0.57
CA ASP A 87 -7.16 -2.66 -1.03
C ASP A 87 -7.86 -3.90 -1.60
N ALA A 88 -7.21 -4.52 -2.58
CA ALA A 88 -7.50 -5.85 -3.08
C ALA A 88 -6.22 -6.70 -3.21
N HIS A 89 -6.38 -8.01 -3.35
CA HIS A 89 -5.26 -8.92 -3.55
C HIS A 89 -5.66 -10.11 -4.41
N VAL A 90 -4.67 -10.79 -4.99
CA VAL A 90 -4.87 -12.02 -5.76
C VAL A 90 -3.78 -13.02 -5.47
N VAL A 91 -4.18 -14.30 -5.36
CA VAL A 91 -3.27 -15.43 -5.33
C VAL A 91 -3.79 -16.51 -6.26
N LYS A 92 -2.96 -16.93 -7.21
CA LYS A 92 -3.24 -18.02 -8.14
C LYS A 92 -2.06 -18.98 -8.15
N LEU A 93 -2.26 -20.21 -7.69
CA LEU A 93 -1.29 -21.30 -7.85
C LEU A 93 -1.73 -22.16 -9.04
N GLY A 94 -0.83 -22.38 -10.01
CA GLY A 94 -1.16 -22.98 -11.29
C GLY A 94 -2.01 -22.03 -12.12
N LEU A 95 -1.40 -21.33 -13.09
CA LEU A 95 -2.09 -20.29 -13.84
C LEU A 95 -3.08 -20.87 -14.85
N ASP A 96 -2.74 -22.01 -15.44
CA ASP A 96 -3.55 -22.77 -16.40
C ASP A 96 -3.23 -24.27 -16.24
N ASP A 97 -4.11 -25.14 -16.72
CA ASP A 97 -3.89 -26.59 -16.75
C ASP A 97 -2.83 -26.99 -17.80
N GLU A 98 -2.61 -26.14 -18.81
CA GLU A 98 -1.62 -26.34 -19.87
C GLU A 98 -0.17 -26.04 -19.41
N PRO A 99 0.80 -26.94 -19.66
CA PRO A 99 2.21 -26.62 -19.46
C PRO A 99 2.68 -25.46 -20.36
N PRO A 100 3.54 -24.55 -19.87
CA PRO A 100 4.26 -24.59 -18.59
C PRO A 100 3.50 -23.98 -17.39
N PHE A 101 2.31 -23.43 -17.61
CA PHE A 101 1.62 -22.56 -16.65
C PHE A 101 1.06 -23.27 -15.42
N LYS A 102 0.89 -24.59 -15.52
CA LYS A 102 0.56 -25.44 -14.38
C LYS A 102 1.56 -25.29 -13.23
N ASP A 103 2.83 -25.03 -13.56
CA ASP A 103 3.91 -24.88 -12.57
C ASP A 103 4.23 -23.42 -12.24
N TRP A 104 3.37 -22.48 -12.63
CA TRP A 104 3.54 -21.05 -12.39
C TRP A 104 2.54 -20.55 -11.36
N ALA A 105 2.91 -19.51 -10.62
CA ALA A 105 2.03 -18.86 -9.66
C ALA A 105 2.04 -17.35 -9.85
N PHE A 106 0.94 -16.71 -9.46
CA PHE A 106 0.75 -15.26 -9.52
C PHE A 106 0.26 -14.76 -8.17
N PHE A 107 0.91 -13.72 -7.67
CA PHE A 107 0.56 -13.04 -6.43
C PHE A 107 0.45 -11.54 -6.73
N GLY A 108 -0.50 -10.83 -6.12
CA GLY A 108 -0.62 -9.40 -6.30
C GLY A 108 -1.29 -8.71 -5.11
N VAL A 109 -0.85 -7.47 -4.85
CA VAL A 109 -1.47 -6.51 -3.93
C VAL A 109 -1.80 -5.25 -4.73
N PHE A 110 -3.01 -4.74 -4.52
CA PHE A 110 -3.57 -3.59 -5.21
C PHE A 110 -4.08 -2.62 -4.15
N ASP A 111 -3.41 -1.49 -3.99
CA ASP A 111 -3.82 -0.43 -3.07
C ASP A 111 -4.74 0.51 -3.84
N GLY A 112 -6.01 0.56 -3.47
CA GLY A 112 -7.03 1.35 -4.13
C GLY A 112 -7.12 2.75 -3.52
N HIS A 113 -7.39 3.75 -4.36
CA HIS A 113 -7.63 5.11 -3.88
C HIS A 113 -8.80 5.75 -4.60
N ALA A 114 -9.54 6.61 -3.89
CA ALA A 114 -10.72 7.30 -4.40
C ALA A 114 -11.84 6.35 -4.88
N GLY A 115 -11.95 5.19 -4.23
CA GLY A 115 -12.86 4.10 -4.54
C GLY A 115 -12.13 2.76 -4.71
N MET A 116 -12.81 1.66 -4.39
CA MET A 116 -12.23 0.32 -4.46
C MET A 116 -12.34 -0.37 -5.84
N LYS A 117 -13.11 0.20 -6.78
CA LYS A 117 -13.53 -0.52 -8.00
C LYS A 117 -12.37 -0.90 -8.90
N VAL A 118 -11.44 0.04 -9.15
CA VAL A 118 -10.29 -0.23 -10.01
C VAL A 118 -9.35 -1.25 -9.37
N ALA A 119 -9.15 -1.22 -8.05
CA ALA A 119 -8.37 -2.23 -7.31
C ALA A 119 -9.00 -3.62 -7.43
N GLN A 120 -10.30 -3.75 -7.16
CA GLN A 120 -11.04 -5.01 -7.30
C GLN A 120 -10.98 -5.54 -8.74
N HIS A 121 -11.31 -4.71 -9.72
CA HIS A 121 -11.29 -5.10 -11.12
C HIS A 121 -9.90 -5.57 -11.56
N SER A 122 -8.86 -4.84 -11.16
CA SER A 122 -7.47 -5.17 -11.48
C SER A 122 -7.04 -6.49 -10.85
N SER A 123 -7.42 -6.74 -9.59
CA SER A 123 -7.10 -8.00 -8.90
C SER A 123 -7.69 -9.23 -9.59
N GLU A 124 -8.87 -9.09 -10.20
CA GLU A 124 -9.57 -10.17 -10.89
C GLU A 124 -9.06 -10.38 -12.34
N HIS A 125 -8.67 -9.32 -13.04
CA HIS A 125 -8.49 -9.35 -14.49
C HIS A 125 -7.04 -9.14 -14.97
N LEU A 126 -6.14 -8.62 -14.14
CA LEU A 126 -4.77 -8.31 -14.57
C LEU A 126 -4.01 -9.54 -15.05
N LEU A 127 -4.11 -10.66 -14.33
CA LEU A 127 -3.48 -11.91 -14.74
C LEU A 127 -3.98 -12.34 -16.13
N GLN A 128 -5.30 -12.30 -16.36
CA GLN A 128 -5.88 -12.67 -17.64
C GLN A 128 -5.42 -11.74 -18.77
N SER A 129 -5.30 -10.43 -18.50
CA SER A 129 -4.77 -9.47 -19.46
C SER A 129 -3.34 -9.83 -19.87
N VAL A 130 -2.47 -10.12 -18.89
CA VAL A 130 -1.08 -10.55 -19.13
C VAL A 130 -1.02 -11.84 -19.95
N LEU A 131 -1.79 -12.86 -19.57
CA LEU A 131 -1.81 -14.17 -20.24
C LEU A 131 -2.34 -14.13 -21.69
N THR A 132 -3.12 -13.11 -22.06
CA THR A 132 -3.71 -12.99 -23.39
C THR A 132 -2.91 -12.12 -24.37
N THR A 133 -1.81 -11.53 -23.92
CA THR A 133 -0.89 -10.77 -24.78
C THR A 133 -0.26 -11.65 -25.87
N GLU A 134 0.08 -11.07 -27.01
CA GLU A 134 0.73 -11.79 -28.12
C GLU A 134 2.08 -12.38 -27.69
N GLN A 135 2.81 -11.69 -26.82
CA GLN A 135 4.05 -12.12 -26.20
C GLN A 135 3.86 -13.43 -25.43
N PHE A 136 2.81 -13.51 -24.61
CA PHE A 136 2.49 -14.74 -23.87
C PHE A 136 2.06 -15.87 -24.80
N LYS A 137 1.32 -15.60 -25.88
CA LYS A 137 0.98 -16.62 -26.89
C LYS A 137 2.22 -17.24 -27.51
N ILE A 138 3.18 -16.42 -27.94
CA ILE A 138 4.47 -16.88 -28.49
C ILE A 138 5.26 -17.65 -27.42
N LEU A 139 5.25 -17.16 -26.18
CA LEU A 139 5.94 -17.79 -25.06
C LEU A 139 5.43 -19.22 -24.83
N ILE A 140 4.13 -19.48 -24.92
CA ILE A 140 3.55 -20.84 -24.79
C ILE A 140 4.16 -21.79 -25.80
N GLU A 141 4.15 -21.41 -27.07
CA GLU A 141 4.63 -22.27 -28.16
C GLU A 141 6.13 -22.59 -28.02
N GLU A 142 6.93 -21.58 -27.69
CA GLU A 142 8.39 -21.74 -27.55
C GLU A 142 8.79 -22.46 -26.26
N THR A 143 8.02 -22.29 -25.19
CA THR A 143 8.29 -22.97 -23.91
C THR A 143 7.93 -24.45 -24.00
N LYS A 144 6.90 -24.81 -24.77
CA LYS A 144 6.58 -26.21 -25.12
C LYS A 144 7.72 -26.88 -25.90
N LYS A 145 8.35 -26.18 -26.84
CA LYS A 145 9.51 -26.70 -27.61
C LYS A 145 10.78 -26.88 -26.78
N SER A 146 10.96 -26.07 -25.74
CA SER A 146 12.18 -26.05 -24.90
C SER A 146 12.05 -26.85 -23.60
N GLY A 147 10.95 -27.60 -23.43
CA GLY A 147 10.72 -28.43 -22.24
C GLY A 147 10.59 -27.61 -20.96
N GLY A 148 9.98 -26.42 -21.02
CA GLY A 148 9.71 -25.59 -19.85
C GLY A 148 10.82 -24.61 -19.46
N LYS A 149 11.95 -24.58 -20.20
CA LYS A 149 13.10 -23.72 -19.85
C LYS A 149 12.95 -22.32 -20.44
N LEU A 150 13.11 -21.30 -19.59
CA LEU A 150 13.13 -19.91 -20.02
C LEU A 150 14.50 -19.52 -20.55
N SER A 151 14.62 -19.32 -21.87
CA SER A 151 15.80 -18.72 -22.49
C SER A 151 15.82 -17.20 -22.29
N PRO A 152 16.98 -16.52 -22.44
CA PRO A 152 17.05 -15.06 -22.32
C PRO A 152 16.07 -14.31 -23.25
N LYS A 153 15.81 -14.85 -24.45
CA LYS A 153 14.81 -14.31 -25.38
C LYS A 153 13.40 -14.41 -24.81
N LEU A 154 13.05 -15.54 -24.18
CA LEU A 154 11.74 -15.74 -23.57
C LEU A 154 11.54 -14.91 -22.31
N ILE A 155 12.61 -14.70 -21.51
CA ILE A 155 12.58 -13.81 -20.35
C ILE A 155 12.21 -12.39 -20.78
N LYS A 156 12.88 -11.86 -21.80
CA LYS A 156 12.58 -10.52 -22.33
C LYS A 156 11.15 -10.43 -22.88
N LEU A 157 10.71 -11.46 -23.59
CA LEU A 157 9.35 -11.53 -24.12
C LEU A 157 8.30 -11.53 -23.00
N LEU A 158 8.59 -12.23 -21.89
CA LEU A 158 7.71 -12.23 -20.71
C LEU A 158 7.66 -10.85 -20.05
N GLU A 159 8.80 -10.17 -19.92
CA GLU A 159 8.88 -8.79 -19.41
C GLU A 159 8.00 -7.84 -20.24
N GLU A 160 8.11 -7.90 -21.56
CA GLU A 160 7.31 -7.11 -22.51
C GLU A 160 5.81 -7.47 -22.39
N GLY A 161 5.47 -8.76 -22.32
CA GLY A 161 4.08 -9.22 -22.17
C GLY A 161 3.44 -8.80 -20.84
N VAL A 162 4.23 -8.73 -19.76
CA VAL A 162 3.74 -8.20 -18.47
C VAL A 162 3.42 -6.71 -18.61
N LYS A 163 4.32 -5.90 -19.19
CA LYS A 163 4.05 -4.47 -19.42
C LYS A 163 2.83 -4.24 -20.29
N ASP A 164 2.73 -4.95 -21.41
CA ASP A 164 1.59 -4.86 -22.32
C ASP A 164 0.28 -5.28 -21.66
N GLY A 165 0.31 -6.27 -20.76
CA GLY A 165 -0.85 -6.69 -19.98
C GLY A 165 -1.40 -5.58 -19.07
N PHE A 166 -0.53 -4.77 -18.46
CA PHE A 166 -0.93 -3.61 -17.67
C PHE A 166 -1.54 -2.51 -18.55
N LEU A 167 -0.87 -2.15 -19.64
CA LEU A 167 -1.35 -1.13 -20.58
C LEU A 167 -2.70 -1.52 -21.20
N THR A 168 -2.85 -2.80 -21.55
CA THR A 168 -4.08 -3.35 -22.13
C THR A 168 -5.23 -3.28 -21.13
N LEU A 169 -5.01 -3.70 -19.89
CA LEU A 169 -6.05 -3.64 -18.85
C LEU A 169 -6.49 -2.19 -18.59
N ASP A 170 -5.54 -1.26 -18.45
CA ASP A 170 -5.85 0.17 -18.23
C ASP A 170 -6.69 0.74 -19.38
N SER A 171 -6.32 0.43 -20.62
CA SER A 171 -7.08 0.85 -21.80
C SER A 171 -8.48 0.25 -21.83
N GLN A 172 -8.64 -1.03 -21.47
CA GLN A 172 -9.95 -1.68 -21.44
C GLN A 172 -10.86 -1.07 -20.36
N MET A 173 -10.31 -0.73 -19.20
CA MET A 173 -11.08 -0.07 -18.13
C MET A 173 -11.57 1.32 -18.51
N LYS A 174 -10.79 2.08 -19.31
CA LYS A 174 -11.15 3.43 -19.76
C LYS A 174 -12.47 3.47 -20.56
N ASP A 175 -12.74 2.40 -21.32
CA ASP A 175 -13.91 2.29 -22.19
C ASP A 175 -15.11 1.61 -21.51
N ARG A 176 -14.98 1.19 -20.24
CA ARG A 176 -16.02 0.49 -19.49
C ARG A 176 -16.86 1.46 -18.64
N PRO A 177 -18.17 1.63 -18.89
CA PRO A 177 -19.00 2.57 -18.13
C PRO A 177 -19.15 2.22 -16.64
N ASP A 178 -18.99 0.94 -16.26
CA ASP A 178 -19.08 0.47 -14.88
C ASP A 178 -17.81 0.75 -14.06
N ILE A 179 -16.67 0.93 -14.73
CA ILE A 179 -15.35 1.23 -14.14
C ILE A 179 -14.94 2.69 -14.37
N HIS A 180 -15.42 3.32 -15.43
CA HIS A 180 -15.19 4.72 -15.79
C HIS A 180 -16.53 5.42 -16.05
N GLY A 181 -17.34 5.50 -15.00
CA GLY A 181 -18.59 6.28 -14.99
C GLY A 181 -18.37 7.74 -14.61
N GLU A 182 -19.41 8.59 -14.75
CA GLU A 182 -19.31 10.05 -14.52
C GLU A 182 -18.76 10.45 -13.13
N ASN A 183 -18.96 9.61 -12.12
CA ASN A 183 -18.52 9.83 -10.74
C ASN A 183 -17.42 8.87 -10.26
N GLU A 184 -16.87 8.03 -11.14
CA GLU A 184 -15.83 7.09 -10.78
C GLU A 184 -14.45 7.69 -11.05
N ARG A 185 -13.68 7.87 -9.98
CA ARG A 185 -12.35 8.50 -10.02
C ARG A 185 -11.27 7.61 -9.41
N SER A 186 -11.61 6.36 -9.10
CA SER A 186 -10.64 5.47 -8.48
C SER A 186 -9.44 5.18 -9.38
N GLY A 187 -8.33 4.92 -8.70
CA GLY A 187 -7.15 4.31 -9.26
C GLY A 187 -6.66 3.22 -8.33
N THR A 188 -5.62 2.53 -8.77
CA THR A 188 -4.94 1.56 -7.91
C THR A 188 -3.47 1.41 -8.27
N THR A 189 -2.66 1.19 -7.25
CA THR A 189 -1.33 0.60 -7.41
C THR A 189 -1.46 -0.86 -7.79
N ALA A 190 -0.38 -1.47 -8.27
CA ALA A 190 -0.31 -2.89 -8.50
C ALA A 190 1.13 -3.38 -8.34
N THR A 191 1.37 -4.10 -7.26
CA THR A 191 2.62 -4.85 -7.06
C THR A 191 2.31 -6.32 -7.25
N CYS A 192 2.94 -6.96 -8.23
CA CYS A 192 2.66 -8.34 -8.59
C CYS A 192 3.93 -9.17 -8.72
N ALA A 193 3.81 -10.45 -8.43
CA ALA A 193 4.87 -11.44 -8.60
C ALA A 193 4.37 -12.62 -9.43
N LEU A 194 5.00 -12.82 -10.60
CA LEU A 194 4.81 -14.00 -11.44
C LEU A 194 5.98 -14.96 -11.17
N LEU A 195 5.68 -16.04 -10.45
CA LEU A 195 6.63 -17.06 -10.05
C LEU A 195 6.65 -18.19 -11.07
N THR A 196 7.84 -18.47 -11.60
CA THR A 196 8.09 -19.61 -12.48
C THR A 196 8.99 -20.62 -11.73
N PRO A 197 9.24 -21.83 -12.29
CA PRO A 197 10.18 -22.76 -11.69
C PRO A 197 11.60 -22.20 -11.51
N THR A 198 12.02 -21.23 -12.34
CA THR A 198 13.41 -20.74 -12.39
C THR A 198 13.58 -19.27 -12.05
N HIS A 199 12.53 -18.45 -12.15
CA HIS A 199 12.59 -17.00 -12.01
C HIS A 199 11.39 -16.44 -11.23
N ILE A 200 11.61 -15.28 -10.62
CA ILE A 200 10.59 -14.42 -10.02
C ILE A 200 10.53 -13.14 -10.87
N PHE A 201 9.40 -12.89 -11.50
CA PHE A 201 9.14 -11.64 -12.21
C PHE A 201 8.32 -10.73 -11.30
N LEU A 202 8.90 -9.63 -10.87
CA LEU A 202 8.23 -8.62 -10.05
C LEU A 202 7.81 -7.46 -10.94
N ALA A 203 6.53 -7.14 -10.98
CA ALA A 203 6.00 -5.96 -11.64
C ALA A 203 5.53 -4.98 -10.56
N ASN A 204 6.05 -3.75 -10.58
CA ASN A 204 5.63 -2.71 -9.66
C ASN A 204 5.01 -1.53 -10.41
N LEU A 205 3.85 -1.08 -9.95
CA LEU A 205 3.15 0.10 -10.41
C LEU A 205 2.61 0.84 -9.19
N GLY A 206 3.06 2.08 -8.96
CA GLY A 206 2.72 2.81 -7.74
C GLY A 206 3.73 2.60 -6.62
N ASP A 207 3.29 2.79 -5.38
CA ASP A 207 4.09 2.83 -4.15
C ASP A 207 3.77 1.72 -3.13
N SER A 208 2.95 0.75 -3.51
CA SER A 208 3.08 -0.60 -2.97
C SER A 208 4.45 -1.19 -3.34
N ARG A 209 4.91 -2.19 -2.58
CA ARG A 209 6.28 -2.70 -2.72
C ARG A 209 6.41 -4.21 -2.52
N ALA A 210 7.28 -4.82 -3.33
CA ALA A 210 7.71 -6.20 -3.16
C ALA A 210 9.15 -6.26 -2.62
N VAL A 211 9.40 -7.13 -1.65
CA VAL A 211 10.72 -7.34 -1.04
C VAL A 211 11.04 -8.84 -0.94
N LEU A 212 12.18 -9.25 -1.49
CA LEU A 212 12.70 -10.63 -1.41
C LEU A 212 13.74 -10.74 -0.30
N SER A 213 13.48 -11.61 0.69
CA SER A 213 14.48 -12.03 1.67
C SER A 213 15.31 -13.20 1.13
N LYS A 214 16.63 -13.08 1.21
CA LYS A 214 17.59 -14.11 0.81
C LYS A 214 18.75 -14.14 1.80
N GLN A 215 19.07 -15.33 2.31
CA GLN A 215 20.20 -15.57 3.21
C GLN A 215 20.29 -14.59 4.39
N GLY A 216 19.17 -14.33 5.07
CA GLY A 216 19.17 -13.45 6.23
C GLY A 216 19.10 -11.95 5.93
N ALA A 217 18.92 -11.51 4.67
CA ALA A 217 18.87 -10.10 4.32
C ALA A 217 17.73 -9.76 3.35
N ALA A 218 17.24 -8.52 3.41
CA ALA A 218 16.37 -7.93 2.39
C ALA A 218 17.18 -7.70 1.10
N ALA A 219 17.31 -8.75 0.28
CA ALA A 219 18.26 -8.79 -0.83
C ALA A 219 17.79 -8.03 -2.07
N PHE A 220 16.48 -7.83 -2.22
CA PHE A 220 15.91 -7.05 -3.30
C PHE A 220 14.61 -6.38 -2.83
N GLY A 221 14.34 -5.16 -3.31
CA GLY A 221 13.07 -4.47 -3.16
C GLY A 221 12.73 -3.69 -4.43
N THR A 222 11.46 -3.68 -4.83
CA THR A 222 11.00 -2.82 -5.93
C THR A 222 11.11 -1.35 -5.55
N GLU A 223 11.32 -0.48 -6.54
CA GLU A 223 11.31 0.97 -6.32
C GLU A 223 9.88 1.52 -6.41
N ASP A 224 9.51 2.36 -5.43
CA ASP A 224 8.21 3.03 -5.39
C ASP A 224 8.13 4.15 -6.42
N HIS A 225 6.96 4.32 -7.04
CA HIS A 225 6.72 5.35 -8.02
C HIS A 225 6.16 6.63 -7.39
N LYS A 226 7.02 7.40 -6.70
CA LYS A 226 6.64 8.68 -6.09
C LYS A 226 6.82 9.87 -7.05
N PRO A 227 5.88 10.84 -7.13
CA PRO A 227 5.93 11.97 -8.06
C PRO A 227 7.18 12.83 -8.00
N PHE A 228 7.83 12.91 -6.84
CA PHE A 228 9.04 13.74 -6.66
C PHE A 228 10.32 13.08 -7.19
N LEU A 229 10.29 11.80 -7.57
CA LEU A 229 11.46 11.12 -8.14
C LEU A 229 11.77 11.66 -9.54
N PRO A 230 13.05 11.79 -9.95
CA PRO A 230 13.42 12.48 -11.19
C PRO A 230 12.70 11.94 -12.45
N LYS A 231 12.72 10.62 -12.67
CA LYS A 231 12.06 9.97 -13.82
C LYS A 231 10.56 10.30 -13.91
N GLU A 232 9.88 10.26 -12.76
CA GLU A 232 8.44 10.49 -12.67
C GLU A 232 8.11 11.99 -12.80
N ARG A 233 8.88 12.84 -12.11
CA ARG A 233 8.74 14.30 -12.17
C ARG A 233 8.92 14.84 -13.58
N ASP A 234 9.93 14.35 -14.29
CA ASP A 234 10.20 14.78 -15.67
C ASP A 234 9.04 14.40 -16.59
N ARG A 235 8.49 13.19 -16.47
CA ARG A 235 7.27 12.79 -17.20
C ARG A 235 6.09 13.72 -16.88
N ILE A 236 5.80 13.97 -15.59
CA ILE A 236 4.69 14.81 -15.15
C ILE A 236 4.80 16.24 -15.70
N VAL A 237 5.99 16.84 -15.65
CA VAL A 237 6.24 18.20 -16.15
C VAL A 237 6.13 18.25 -17.68
N ASN A 238 6.68 17.25 -18.39
CA ASN A 238 6.57 17.16 -19.84
C ASN A 238 5.12 16.95 -20.32
N ALA A 239 4.28 16.33 -19.48
CA ALA A 239 2.84 16.20 -19.70
C ALA A 239 2.04 17.48 -19.36
N GLY A 240 2.72 18.58 -19.01
CA GLY A 240 2.11 19.87 -18.68
C GLY A 240 1.62 20.00 -17.24
N GLY A 241 1.94 19.03 -16.38
CA GLY A 241 1.62 19.06 -14.95
C GLY A 241 2.74 19.65 -14.09
N SER A 242 2.58 19.47 -12.79
CA SER A 242 3.54 19.90 -11.77
C SER A 242 3.60 18.92 -10.61
N VAL A 243 4.67 18.96 -9.83
CA VAL A 243 4.79 18.21 -8.57
C VAL A 243 4.83 19.21 -7.44
N MET A 244 3.77 19.24 -6.63
CA MET A 244 3.60 20.14 -5.49
C MET A 244 3.44 19.31 -4.23
N ILE A 245 4.28 19.56 -3.21
CA ILE A 245 4.22 18.84 -1.93
C ILE A 245 4.21 17.31 -2.15
N GLN A 246 5.12 16.81 -2.98
CA GLN A 246 5.26 15.39 -3.34
C GLN A 246 4.08 14.78 -4.13
N ARG A 247 3.11 15.59 -4.56
CA ARG A 247 1.89 15.14 -5.25
C ARG A 247 1.79 15.68 -6.68
N VAL A 248 1.20 14.89 -7.59
CA VAL A 248 0.86 15.30 -8.95
C VAL A 248 -0.20 16.40 -8.87
N ASN A 249 0.11 17.59 -9.36
CA ASN A 249 -0.72 18.79 -9.30
C ASN A 249 -1.23 19.12 -7.88
N GLY A 250 -0.51 18.70 -6.84
CA GLY A 250 -0.92 18.88 -5.44
C GLY A 250 -1.97 17.89 -4.92
N SER A 251 -2.46 16.97 -5.76
CA SER A 251 -3.55 16.05 -5.42
C SER A 251 -3.06 14.63 -5.16
N LEU A 252 -2.54 13.96 -6.19
CA LEU A 252 -2.28 12.50 -6.14
C LEU A 252 -0.86 12.19 -5.64
N ALA A 253 -0.74 11.32 -4.64
CA ALA A 253 0.55 10.95 -4.03
C ALA A 253 1.34 9.89 -4.80
N VAL A 254 0.69 9.20 -5.74
CA VAL A 254 1.32 8.24 -6.65
C VAL A 254 1.55 8.87 -8.01
N SER A 255 2.62 8.44 -8.68
CA SER A 255 2.90 8.85 -10.05
C SER A 255 2.53 7.79 -11.08
N ARG A 256 2.32 6.54 -10.67
CA ARG A 256 1.90 5.45 -11.55
C ARG A 256 0.77 4.67 -10.89
N ALA A 257 -0.24 4.34 -11.69
CA ALA A 257 -1.43 3.63 -11.26
C ALA A 257 -2.24 3.16 -12.46
N LEU A 258 -3.05 2.13 -12.27
CA LEU A 258 -4.17 1.82 -13.16
C LEU A 258 -5.37 2.70 -12.77
N GLY A 259 -6.28 3.00 -13.70
CA GLY A 259 -7.38 3.94 -13.46
C GLY A 259 -6.90 5.39 -13.54
N ASP A 260 -7.35 6.26 -12.63
CA ASP A 260 -6.94 7.69 -12.58
C ASP A 260 -7.08 8.41 -13.93
N PHE A 261 -8.14 8.11 -14.70
CA PHE A 261 -8.24 8.52 -16.10
C PHE A 261 -8.27 10.04 -16.31
N GLU A 262 -8.63 10.81 -15.28
CA GLU A 262 -8.53 12.27 -15.29
C GLU A 262 -7.09 12.77 -15.47
N TYR A 263 -6.09 12.00 -15.05
CA TYR A 263 -4.66 12.28 -15.22
C TYR A 263 -4.10 11.69 -16.53
N LYS A 264 -4.93 11.03 -17.36
CA LYS A 264 -4.52 10.28 -18.56
C LYS A 264 -5.18 10.78 -19.85
N SER A 265 -5.45 12.08 -19.90
CA SER A 265 -6.19 12.73 -21.00
C SER A 265 -5.42 13.88 -21.67
N VAL A 266 -4.10 13.96 -21.51
CA VAL A 266 -3.26 14.97 -22.19
C VAL A 266 -3.19 14.65 -23.69
N PRO A 267 -3.68 15.53 -24.58
CA PRO A 267 -3.72 15.26 -26.01
C PRO A 267 -2.33 15.09 -26.62
N GLY A 268 -2.19 14.12 -27.53
CA GLY A 268 -0.96 13.87 -28.28
C GLY A 268 0.11 13.06 -27.53
N LEU A 269 -0.12 12.70 -26.27
CA LEU A 269 0.79 11.88 -25.48
C LEU A 269 0.34 10.42 -25.45
N GLN A 270 1.31 9.50 -25.47
CA GLN A 270 1.05 8.07 -25.30
C GLN A 270 0.62 7.77 -23.85
N ALA A 271 0.03 6.59 -23.61
CA ALA A 271 -0.46 6.19 -22.29
C ALA A 271 0.62 6.30 -21.19
N THR A 272 1.87 5.94 -21.53
CA THR A 272 3.01 5.95 -20.60
C THR A 272 3.62 7.34 -20.37
N GLN A 273 3.19 8.34 -21.15
CA GLN A 273 3.68 9.72 -21.12
C GLN A 273 2.68 10.68 -20.45
N GLN A 274 1.59 10.16 -19.91
CA GLN A 274 0.56 10.94 -19.20
C GLN A 274 1.06 11.43 -17.83
N LEU A 275 0.24 12.24 -17.14
CA LEU A 275 0.57 12.71 -15.78
C LEU A 275 0.74 11.52 -14.82
N VAL A 276 -0.15 10.53 -14.94
CA VAL A 276 -0.06 9.23 -14.25
C VAL A 276 0.14 8.14 -15.29
N SER A 277 1.19 7.32 -15.14
CA SER A 277 1.49 6.25 -16.11
C SER A 277 0.93 4.90 -15.63
N PRO A 278 0.33 4.08 -16.52
CA PRO A 278 -0.04 2.70 -16.23
C PRO A 278 1.11 1.70 -16.51
N GLU A 279 2.31 2.16 -16.88
CA GLU A 279 3.44 1.28 -17.19
C GLU A 279 4.17 0.79 -15.92
N PRO A 280 4.22 -0.52 -15.66
CA PRO A 280 4.95 -1.06 -14.52
C PRO A 280 6.46 -1.10 -14.81
N ASP A 281 7.27 -0.95 -13.76
CA ASP A 281 8.67 -1.38 -13.80
C ASP A 281 8.72 -2.89 -13.51
N VAL A 282 9.41 -3.66 -14.36
CA VAL A 282 9.50 -5.12 -14.26
C VAL A 282 10.93 -5.54 -13.95
N TYR A 283 11.07 -6.37 -12.91
CA TYR A 283 12.34 -6.89 -12.42
C TYR A 283 12.35 -8.41 -12.53
N VAL A 284 13.44 -8.97 -13.06
CA VAL A 284 13.58 -10.42 -13.24
C VAL A 284 14.68 -10.93 -12.33
N LEU A 285 14.31 -11.81 -11.40
CA LEU A 285 15.23 -12.41 -10.44
C LEU A 285 15.32 -13.91 -10.68
N GLU A 286 16.54 -14.45 -10.79
CA GLU A 286 16.74 -15.90 -10.83
C GLU A 286 16.53 -16.51 -9.43
N ARG A 287 15.74 -17.58 -9.36
CA ARG A 287 15.50 -18.32 -8.14
C ARG A 287 16.79 -19.02 -7.70
N SER A 288 17.06 -18.97 -6.42
CA SER A 288 18.29 -19.48 -5.81
C SER A 288 18.05 -20.65 -4.85
N GLY A 289 16.93 -21.38 -5.04
CA GLY A 289 16.60 -22.58 -4.27
C GLY A 289 16.54 -22.30 -2.77
N ASP A 290 17.34 -23.03 -2.00
CA ASP A 290 17.38 -22.94 -0.53
C ASP A 290 17.92 -21.61 0.01
N ARG A 291 18.41 -20.71 -0.86
CA ARG A 291 18.82 -19.36 -0.47
C ARG A 291 17.66 -18.37 -0.43
N ASP A 292 16.62 -18.59 -1.23
CA ASP A 292 15.42 -17.75 -1.20
C ASP A 292 14.62 -18.10 0.06
N GLU A 293 14.40 -17.11 0.94
CA GLU A 293 13.69 -17.35 2.20
C GLU A 293 12.19 -17.12 1.99
N PHE A 294 11.82 -15.88 1.69
CA PHE A 294 10.44 -15.47 1.47
C PHE A 294 10.35 -14.19 0.64
N LEU A 295 9.21 -14.01 -0.01
CA LEU A 295 8.84 -12.80 -0.76
C LEU A 295 7.65 -12.15 -0.04
N LEU A 296 7.73 -10.84 0.14
CA LEU A 296 6.67 -10.00 0.71
C LEU A 296 6.16 -9.07 -0.38
N LEU A 297 4.84 -8.97 -0.56
CA LEU A 297 4.18 -7.90 -1.31
C LEU A 297 3.25 -7.21 -0.32
N ALA A 298 3.33 -5.89 -0.19
CA ALA A 298 2.42 -5.14 0.67
C ALA A 298 2.18 -3.71 0.15
N CYS A 299 1.08 -3.11 0.58
CA CYS A 299 0.77 -1.70 0.32
C CYS A 299 1.61 -0.76 1.19
N ASP A 300 1.51 0.55 0.93
CA ASP A 300 2.29 1.56 1.65
C ASP A 300 1.88 1.67 3.13
N GLY A 301 0.65 1.27 3.49
CA GLY A 301 0.21 1.15 4.88
C GLY A 301 1.13 0.28 5.77
N VAL A 302 1.91 -0.62 5.17
CA VAL A 302 3.00 -1.37 5.84
C VAL A 302 4.33 -0.62 5.72
N TYR A 303 4.71 -0.20 4.51
CA TYR A 303 6.04 0.33 4.23
C TYR A 303 6.28 1.78 4.66
N ASP A 304 5.23 2.52 4.98
CA ASP A 304 5.29 3.86 5.57
C ASP A 304 5.84 3.83 7.00
N VAL A 305 5.71 2.69 7.69
CA VAL A 305 6.11 2.53 9.10
C VAL A 305 7.16 1.45 9.33
N MET A 306 7.43 0.59 8.35
CA MET A 306 8.48 -0.42 8.40
C MET A 306 9.35 -0.39 7.15
N SER A 307 10.65 -0.20 7.33
CA SER A 307 11.63 -0.35 6.25
C SER A 307 11.76 -1.80 5.78
N ASN A 308 12.32 -2.01 4.59
CA ASN A 308 12.55 -3.36 4.04
C ASN A 308 13.33 -4.27 5.01
N THR A 309 14.35 -3.71 5.68
CA THR A 309 15.18 -4.48 6.63
C THR A 309 14.42 -4.80 7.90
N GLU A 310 13.73 -3.82 8.50
CA GLU A 310 12.90 -4.05 9.69
C GLU A 310 11.82 -5.11 9.43
N LEU A 311 11.12 -5.03 8.29
CA LEU A 311 10.07 -5.97 7.95
C LEU A 311 10.62 -7.39 7.73
N CYS A 312 11.72 -7.54 6.98
CA CYS A 312 12.35 -8.85 6.79
C CYS A 312 12.86 -9.44 8.11
N ASP A 313 13.51 -8.65 8.96
CA ASP A 313 14.00 -9.12 10.26
C ASP A 313 12.85 -9.54 11.18
N PHE A 314 11.76 -8.77 11.16
CA PHE A 314 10.58 -9.09 11.94
C PHE A 314 9.93 -10.39 11.46
N VAL A 315 9.62 -10.51 10.18
CA VAL A 315 9.03 -11.72 9.59
C VAL A 315 9.92 -12.94 9.86
N ARG A 316 11.24 -12.81 9.69
CA ARG A 316 12.20 -13.88 9.99
C ARG A 316 12.16 -14.29 11.45
N SER A 317 12.11 -13.31 12.37
CA SER A 317 12.02 -13.58 13.81
C SER A 317 10.74 -14.34 14.16
N ARG A 318 9.61 -14.02 13.51
CA ARG A 318 8.31 -14.63 13.77
C ARG A 318 8.19 -16.02 13.16
N MET A 319 8.75 -16.25 11.97
CA MET A 319 8.83 -17.59 11.36
C MET A 319 9.65 -18.59 12.19
N LYS A 320 10.62 -18.11 12.99
CA LYS A 320 11.34 -18.95 13.95
C LYS A 320 10.49 -19.34 15.17
N VAL A 321 9.39 -18.64 15.44
CA VAL A 321 8.50 -18.93 16.56
C VAL A 321 7.31 -19.80 16.12
N THR A 322 6.77 -19.55 14.93
CA THR A 322 5.61 -20.26 14.39
C THR A 322 5.76 -20.52 12.89
N ASP A 323 5.25 -21.66 12.41
CA ASP A 323 5.16 -22.01 11.00
C ASP A 323 3.86 -21.54 10.33
N ASP A 324 2.92 -20.98 11.10
CA ASP A 324 1.67 -20.39 10.61
C ASP A 324 1.92 -19.01 10.00
N LEU A 325 2.01 -18.98 8.67
CA LEU A 325 2.26 -17.75 7.92
C LEU A 325 1.15 -16.72 8.10
N ALA A 326 -0.11 -17.12 8.33
CA ALA A 326 -1.19 -16.17 8.56
C ALA A 326 -1.01 -15.47 9.91
N ALA A 327 -0.57 -16.20 10.95
CA ALA A 327 -0.23 -15.61 12.24
C ALA A 327 0.96 -14.63 12.13
N VAL A 328 1.97 -14.95 11.31
CA VAL A 328 3.09 -14.04 11.03
C VAL A 328 2.60 -12.77 10.32
N SER A 329 1.79 -12.90 9.28
CA SER A 329 1.22 -11.77 8.54
C SER A 329 0.34 -10.88 9.42
N ASN A 330 -0.49 -11.47 10.29
CA ASN A 330 -1.31 -10.72 11.25
C ASN A 330 -0.45 -9.90 12.23
N GLN A 331 0.64 -10.49 12.72
CA GLN A 331 1.59 -9.78 13.60
C GLN A 331 2.27 -8.60 12.89
N VAL A 332 2.54 -8.70 11.57
CA VAL A 332 3.02 -7.56 10.76
C VAL A 332 1.99 -6.43 10.78
N LEU A 333 0.72 -6.74 10.50
CA LEU A 333 -0.33 -5.71 10.45
C LEU A 333 -0.52 -5.02 11.81
N ASP A 334 -0.53 -5.79 12.90
CA ASP A 334 -0.66 -5.26 14.26
C ASP A 334 0.54 -4.41 14.68
N ALA A 335 1.76 -4.82 14.31
CA ALA A 335 2.96 -4.04 14.55
C ALA A 335 2.95 -2.72 13.76
N CYS A 336 2.50 -2.73 12.49
CA CYS A 336 2.38 -1.53 11.67
C CYS A 336 1.34 -0.55 12.23
N LEU A 337 0.18 -1.07 12.66
CA LEU A 337 -0.84 -0.28 13.34
C LEU A 337 -0.28 0.35 14.62
N SER A 338 0.47 -0.41 15.42
CA SER A 338 1.12 0.11 16.64
C SER A 338 2.23 1.14 16.34
N LYS A 339 2.94 1.02 15.22
CA LYS A 339 3.93 2.00 14.77
C LYS A 339 3.30 3.28 14.23
N GLY A 340 1.97 3.34 14.13
CA GLY A 340 1.22 4.54 13.76
C GLY A 340 0.69 4.53 12.34
N SER A 341 0.68 3.39 11.65
CA SER A 341 -0.01 3.29 10.36
C SER A 341 -1.49 3.59 10.54
N ARG A 342 -1.99 4.52 9.73
CA ARG A 342 -3.40 4.94 9.71
C ARG A 342 -4.12 4.51 8.43
N ASP A 343 -3.49 3.64 7.66
CA ASP A 343 -3.99 3.22 6.36
C ASP A 343 -4.70 1.86 6.37
N ASN A 344 -5.28 1.49 5.23
CA ASN A 344 -5.50 0.10 4.89
C ASN A 344 -4.16 -0.63 4.84
N MET A 345 -4.14 -1.89 5.24
CA MET A 345 -2.93 -2.69 5.24
C MET A 345 -3.22 -4.06 4.68
N SER A 346 -2.50 -4.43 3.62
CA SER A 346 -2.54 -5.75 3.00
C SER A 346 -1.13 -6.28 2.81
N VAL A 347 -0.92 -7.56 3.14
CA VAL A 347 0.35 -8.25 2.92
C VAL A 347 0.12 -9.65 2.34
N VAL A 348 0.87 -9.97 1.29
CA VAL A 348 1.02 -11.32 0.76
C VAL A 348 2.43 -11.80 1.09
N LEU A 349 2.52 -12.85 1.91
CA LEU A 349 3.76 -13.49 2.33
C LEU A 349 3.89 -14.84 1.63
N VAL A 350 4.92 -14.99 0.78
CA VAL A 350 5.23 -16.23 0.07
C VAL A 350 6.51 -16.82 0.64
N ALA A 351 6.44 -17.97 1.29
CA ALA A 351 7.58 -18.69 1.84
C ALA A 351 8.11 -19.72 0.84
N PHE A 352 9.41 -19.61 0.54
CA PHE A 352 10.15 -20.56 -0.29
C PHE A 352 10.71 -21.72 0.56
N PRO A 353 11.28 -22.78 -0.05
CA PRO A 353 11.88 -23.89 0.71
C PRO A 353 12.93 -23.45 1.74
N GLY A 354 13.72 -22.42 1.39
CA GLY A 354 14.75 -21.81 2.23
C GLY A 354 14.24 -20.93 3.37
N CYS A 355 12.91 -20.79 3.56
CA CYS A 355 12.36 -20.03 4.67
C CYS A 355 12.86 -20.55 6.04
N PRO A 356 13.05 -19.65 7.03
CA PRO A 356 13.35 -20.03 8.41
C PRO A 356 12.38 -21.09 8.92
N LYS A 357 12.91 -22.05 9.68
CA LYS A 357 12.10 -23.05 10.37
C LYS A 357 11.92 -22.63 11.82
N VAL A 358 10.89 -23.19 12.45
CA VAL A 358 10.64 -23.03 13.88
C VAL A 358 11.87 -23.51 14.65
N ASP A 359 12.31 -22.67 15.58
CA ASP A 359 13.50 -22.85 16.40
C ASP A 359 13.05 -22.91 17.88
N PRO A 360 13.26 -24.04 18.58
CA PRO A 360 12.88 -24.19 19.99
C PRO A 360 13.48 -23.13 20.92
N GLU A 361 14.69 -22.63 20.62
CA GLU A 361 15.31 -21.56 21.41
C GLU A 361 14.58 -20.23 21.19
N ALA A 362 14.20 -19.93 19.95
CA ALA A 362 13.41 -18.74 19.62
C ALA A 362 12.01 -18.80 20.24
N GLN A 363 11.36 -19.98 20.25
CA GLN A 363 10.06 -20.17 20.93
C GLN A 363 10.16 -19.94 22.44
N LYS A 364 11.21 -20.49 23.07
CA LYS A 364 11.45 -20.29 24.49
C LYS A 364 11.69 -18.82 24.81
N ALA A 365 12.54 -18.14 24.04
CA ALA A 365 12.79 -16.71 24.18
C ALA A 365 11.49 -15.90 23.98
N ASP A 366 10.64 -16.29 23.01
CA ASP A 366 9.34 -15.65 22.77
C ASP A 366 8.40 -15.76 23.98
N ALA A 367 8.34 -16.93 24.60
CA ALA A 367 7.54 -17.16 25.80
C ALA A 367 8.06 -16.37 27.02
N GLU A 368 9.39 -16.26 27.16
CA GLU A 368 10.02 -15.54 28.27
C GLU A 368 9.72 -14.04 28.23
N TRP A 369 9.88 -13.37 27.09
CA TRP A 369 9.60 -11.94 26.99
C TRP A 369 8.09 -11.65 27.08
N LYS A 370 7.22 -12.53 26.55
CA LYS A 370 5.75 -12.40 26.70
C LYS A 370 5.30 -12.48 28.16
N LYS A 371 5.92 -13.35 28.96
CA LYS A 371 5.66 -13.41 30.41
C LYS A 371 6.09 -12.12 31.11
N LEU A 372 7.22 -11.55 30.70
CA LEU A 372 7.67 -10.26 31.21
C LEU A 372 6.71 -9.13 30.80
N LEU A 373 6.28 -9.10 29.54
CA LEU A 373 5.29 -8.17 29.02
C LEU A 373 4.01 -8.21 29.85
N GLU A 374 3.46 -9.41 30.11
CA GLU A 374 2.26 -9.58 30.92
C GLU A 374 2.42 -8.97 32.33
N THR A 375 3.58 -9.18 32.95
CA THR A 375 3.89 -8.59 34.26
C THR A 375 3.91 -7.06 34.20
N LYS A 376 4.52 -6.48 33.15
CA LYS A 376 4.61 -5.03 32.96
C LYS A 376 3.26 -4.39 32.64
N VAL A 377 2.48 -5.00 31.75
CA VAL A 377 1.12 -4.53 31.42
C VAL A 377 0.24 -4.54 32.65
N THR A 378 0.25 -5.62 33.43
CA THR A 378 -0.55 -5.72 34.66
C THR A 378 -0.16 -4.65 35.67
N ALA A 379 1.14 -4.33 35.80
CA ALA A 379 1.61 -3.27 36.67
C ALA A 379 1.13 -1.88 36.21
N ILE A 380 1.24 -1.57 34.92
CA ILE A 380 0.75 -0.31 34.33
C ILE A 380 -0.75 -0.14 34.60
N VAL A 381 -1.54 -1.18 34.34
CA VAL A 381 -2.99 -1.15 34.57
C VAL A 381 -3.31 -0.91 36.05
N ALA A 382 -2.58 -1.55 36.97
CA ALA A 382 -2.79 -1.36 38.41
C ALA A 382 -2.39 0.04 38.90
N GLU A 383 -1.34 0.64 38.33
CA GLU A 383 -0.89 2.00 38.68
C GLU A 383 -1.89 3.07 38.23
N GLU A 384 -2.39 2.96 37.00
CA GLU A 384 -3.41 3.88 36.44
C GLU A 384 -4.72 3.78 37.23
N GLU A 385 -5.12 2.59 37.65
CA GLU A 385 -6.32 2.40 38.48
C GLU A 385 -6.18 2.94 39.91
N ALA A 386 -4.95 3.05 40.42
CA ALA A 386 -4.69 3.60 41.75
C ALA A 386 -4.72 5.14 41.76
N ASN A 387 -4.56 5.79 40.60
CA ASN A 387 -4.62 7.23 40.41
C ASN A 387 -5.70 7.61 39.39
N PRO A 388 -6.99 7.50 39.74
CA PRO A 388 -8.07 7.97 38.88
C PRO A 388 -8.13 9.50 38.92
N ASP A 389 -7.23 10.17 38.20
CA ASP A 389 -7.46 11.59 37.88
C ASP A 389 -8.69 11.70 36.96
N GLU A 390 -9.46 12.78 37.13
CA GLU A 390 -10.81 13.01 36.60
C GLU A 390 -10.90 12.96 35.07
N ASP A 391 -10.93 11.77 34.49
CA ASP A 391 -11.61 11.43 33.25
C ASP A 391 -11.69 9.91 33.20
N ASP A 392 -12.92 9.37 33.13
CA ASP A 392 -13.29 7.95 33.09
C ASP A 392 -12.83 7.27 31.76
N MET A 393 -11.61 7.55 31.31
CA MET A 393 -11.04 6.98 30.09
C MET A 393 -10.66 5.54 30.35
N GLU A 394 -11.46 4.63 29.79
CA GLU A 394 -11.15 3.22 29.70
C GLU A 394 -9.73 3.03 29.13
N LEU A 395 -8.84 2.39 29.91
CA LEU A 395 -7.48 2.06 29.46
C LEU A 395 -7.56 1.22 28.19
N ASP A 396 -7.14 1.82 27.08
CA ASP A 396 -7.08 1.16 25.79
C ASP A 396 -5.66 0.68 25.46
N VAL A 397 -5.57 -0.16 24.43
CA VAL A 397 -4.30 -0.74 23.96
C VAL A 397 -3.30 0.35 23.63
N ASP A 398 -3.75 1.44 23.00
CA ASP A 398 -2.87 2.53 22.56
C ASP A 398 -2.26 3.29 23.74
N SER A 399 -3.01 3.45 24.83
CA SER A 399 -2.53 4.06 26.08
C SER A 399 -1.47 3.20 26.75
N VAL A 400 -1.73 1.89 26.89
CA VAL A 400 -0.75 0.97 27.48
C VAL A 400 0.50 0.84 26.62
N MET A 401 0.34 0.79 25.29
CA MET A 401 1.48 0.76 24.37
C MET A 401 2.35 2.01 24.50
N ARG A 402 1.77 3.21 24.68
CA ARG A 402 2.52 4.45 24.95
C ARG A 402 3.35 4.34 26.22
N SER A 403 2.77 3.82 27.31
CA SER A 403 3.50 3.60 28.57
C SER A 403 4.63 2.58 28.40
N LEU A 404 4.39 1.48 27.69
CA LEU A 404 5.40 0.45 27.42
C LEU A 404 6.59 0.94 26.61
N MET A 405 6.45 1.96 25.76
CA MET A 405 7.57 2.55 25.02
C MET A 405 8.64 3.17 25.94
N HIS A 406 8.28 3.49 27.19
CA HIS A 406 9.20 4.03 28.19
C HIS A 406 9.75 2.97 29.16
N VAL A 407 9.37 1.70 28.98
CA VAL A 407 9.81 0.58 29.82
C VAL A 407 10.88 -0.22 29.10
N ASP A 408 12.00 -0.48 29.77
CA ASP A 408 13.01 -1.39 29.25
C ASP A 408 12.53 -2.84 29.36
N ILE A 409 12.34 -3.47 28.19
CA ILE A 409 11.93 -4.87 28.06
C ILE A 409 12.96 -5.56 27.16
N PRO A 410 13.84 -6.41 27.71
CA PRO A 410 14.78 -7.17 26.90
C PRO A 410 14.09 -8.26 26.09
N GLY A 411 14.74 -8.70 25.00
CA GLY A 411 14.28 -9.84 24.21
C GLY A 411 13.17 -9.52 23.20
N LEU A 412 12.97 -8.23 22.87
CA LEU A 412 11.96 -7.82 21.90
C LEU A 412 12.20 -8.42 20.51
N PRO A 413 11.12 -8.72 19.75
CA PRO A 413 11.24 -9.18 18.37
C PRO A 413 12.03 -8.20 17.49
N ALA A 414 13.01 -8.72 16.75
CA ALA A 414 13.81 -7.93 15.82
C ALA A 414 12.91 -7.20 14.80
N GLY A 415 13.33 -6.01 14.36
CA GLY A 415 12.61 -5.19 13.37
C GLY A 415 11.39 -4.43 13.90
N ALA A 416 10.49 -5.07 14.65
CA ALA A 416 9.28 -4.42 15.19
C ALA A 416 9.48 -3.83 16.60
N GLY A 417 10.41 -4.37 17.40
CA GLY A 417 10.63 -3.92 18.77
C GLY A 417 9.39 -4.08 19.63
N ILE A 418 9.09 -3.07 20.47
CA ILE A 418 7.94 -3.10 21.38
C ILE A 418 6.60 -3.18 20.63
N HIS A 419 6.52 -2.67 19.40
CA HIS A 419 5.30 -2.66 18.60
C HIS A 419 4.77 -4.06 18.26
N ALA A 420 5.62 -5.09 18.31
CA ALA A 420 5.19 -6.48 18.18
C ALA A 420 4.26 -6.94 19.30
N ALA A 421 4.26 -6.24 20.45
CA ALA A 421 3.46 -6.59 21.62
C ALA A 421 1.98 -6.22 21.49
N ARG A 422 1.56 -5.45 20.48
CA ARG A 422 0.20 -4.87 20.39
C ARG A 422 -0.90 -5.91 20.62
N SER A 423 -0.86 -7.02 19.89
CA SER A 423 -1.88 -8.08 19.99
C SER A 423 -1.85 -8.78 21.34
N ASP A 424 -0.66 -8.96 21.93
CA ASP A 424 -0.52 -9.56 23.25
C ASP A 424 -1.09 -8.62 24.34
N VAL A 425 -0.82 -7.30 24.24
CA VAL A 425 -1.37 -6.28 25.14
C VAL A 425 -2.89 -6.26 25.08
N ASP A 426 -3.47 -6.27 23.87
CA ASP A 426 -4.92 -6.31 23.67
C ASP A 426 -5.54 -7.55 24.34
N ALA A 427 -4.95 -8.74 24.12
CA ALA A 427 -5.40 -9.97 24.75
C ALA A 427 -5.28 -9.95 26.28
N ILE A 428 -4.23 -9.33 26.83
CA ILE A 428 -4.05 -9.17 28.29
C ILE A 428 -5.14 -8.24 28.85
N LEU A 429 -5.40 -7.09 28.21
CA LEU A 429 -6.42 -6.15 28.65
C LEU A 429 -7.83 -6.76 28.62
N GLU A 430 -8.18 -7.46 27.55
CA GLU A 430 -9.46 -8.17 27.44
C GLU A 430 -9.64 -9.21 28.56
N ARG A 431 -8.58 -9.95 28.90
CA ARG A 431 -8.59 -10.90 30.01
C ARG A 431 -8.80 -10.21 31.36
N ILE A 432 -8.08 -9.12 31.63
CA ILE A 432 -8.23 -8.34 32.87
C ILE A 432 -9.66 -7.80 32.99
N LYS A 433 -10.23 -7.24 31.91
CA LYS A 433 -11.63 -6.77 31.88
C LYS A 433 -12.62 -7.90 32.19
N LYS A 434 -12.42 -9.08 31.61
CA LYS A 434 -13.26 -10.25 31.85
C LYS A 434 -13.20 -10.75 33.29
N GLU A 435 -12.02 -10.83 33.88
CA GLU A 435 -11.83 -11.26 35.27
C GLU A 435 -12.55 -10.31 36.25
N LYS A 436 -12.45 -9.00 36.01
CA LYS A 436 -13.16 -7.97 36.80
C LYS A 436 -14.67 -8.03 36.65
N GLY A 437 -15.18 -8.16 35.42
CA GLY A 437 -16.61 -8.30 35.16
C GLY A 437 -17.20 -9.55 35.84
N THR A 438 -16.41 -10.61 35.97
CA THR A 438 -16.81 -11.84 36.67
C THR A 438 -16.81 -11.64 38.20
N ALA A 439 -15.79 -10.98 38.75
CA ALA A 439 -15.72 -10.63 40.17
C ALA A 439 -16.86 -9.71 40.62
N SER A 440 -17.23 -8.72 39.80
CA SER A 440 -18.35 -7.81 40.09
C SER A 440 -19.70 -8.54 40.11
N LYS A 441 -19.92 -9.51 39.19
CA LYS A 441 -21.16 -10.32 39.16
C LYS A 441 -21.27 -11.25 40.38
N ASN A 442 -20.15 -11.80 40.85
CA ASN A 442 -20.13 -12.66 42.04
C ASN A 442 -20.34 -11.87 43.34
N ASN A 443 -19.94 -10.60 43.39
CA ASN A 443 -20.21 -9.71 44.52
C ASN A 443 -21.62 -9.10 44.53
N SER A 444 -22.30 -9.00 43.37
CA SER A 444 -23.69 -8.49 43.32
C SER A 444 -24.76 -9.57 43.54
N THR A 445 -24.37 -10.84 43.69
CA THR A 445 -25.26 -11.99 43.95
C THR A 445 -25.18 -12.51 45.39
N ARG A 446 -24.44 -11.81 46.27
CA ARG A 446 -24.52 -11.92 47.72
C ARG A 446 -25.25 -10.71 48.27
#